data_AF-A0A7C2V9H3-F1
#
_entry.id   AF-A0A7C2V9H3-F1
#
_cell.length_a   1.000
_cell.length_b   1.000
_cell.length_c   1.000
_cell.angle_alpha   90.00
_cell.angle_beta   90.00
_cell.angle_gamma   90.00
#
_symmetry.space_group_name_H-M   'P 1'
#
loop_
_entity.id
_entity.type
_entity.pdbx_description
1 polymer ?
#
loop_
_entity_poly.entity_id
_entity_poly.type
_entity_poly.pdbx_seq_one_letter_code
_entity_poly.pdbx_strand_id
1 'polypeptide(L)' 'MPRQSAPAKEFTVGTYLCPNTNQTVPLRASQPVQELSWPVVVERCPACGQRHEIDYGELQHPPVFGYE' A
#
# COMPACT_ATOMS: atom_id res chain seq x y z
N MET A 1 -32.88 -9.41 -3.83
CA MET A 1 -31.85 -8.78 -4.67
C MET A 1 -30.51 -9.02 -4.01
N PRO A 2 -29.62 -9.89 -4.53
CA PRO A 2 -28.26 -9.92 -4.02
C PRO A 2 -27.54 -8.68 -4.55
N ARG A 3 -27.27 -7.71 -3.67
CA ARG A 3 -26.28 -6.66 -3.94
C ARG A 3 -24.96 -7.40 -4.18
N GLN A 4 -24.57 -7.54 -5.45
CA GLN A 4 -23.19 -7.86 -5.81
C GLN A 4 -22.34 -6.74 -5.22
N SER A 5 -21.76 -6.99 -4.04
CA SER A 5 -20.65 -6.20 -3.54
C SER A 5 -19.55 -6.34 -4.59
N ALA A 6 -19.36 -5.31 -5.42
CA ALA A 6 -18.27 -5.27 -6.37
C ALA A 6 -16.97 -5.60 -5.62
N PRO A 7 -16.10 -6.46 -6.16
CA PRO A 7 -14.83 -6.76 -5.51
C PRO A 7 -14.12 -5.42 -5.28
N ALA A 8 -13.78 -5.14 -4.02
CA ALA A 8 -13.05 -3.93 -3.66
C ALA A 8 -11.79 -3.90 -4.54
N LYS A 9 -11.70 -2.92 -5.43
CA LYS A 9 -10.59 -2.81 -6.36
C LYS A 9 -9.36 -2.44 -5.55
N GLU A 10 -8.51 -3.41 -5.26
CA GLU A 10 -7.26 -3.17 -4.55
C GLU A 10 -6.25 -2.53 -5.51
N PHE A 11 -5.92 -1.27 -5.26
CA PHE A 11 -4.86 -0.55 -5.95
C PHE A 11 -3.55 -0.76 -5.21
N THR A 12 -2.50 -1.13 -5.94
CA THR A 12 -1.14 -1.09 -5.38
C THR A 12 -0.68 0.37 -5.43
N VAL A 13 -0.54 0.95 -4.24
CA VAL A 13 -0.15 2.35 -4.02
C VAL A 13 1.35 2.50 -4.28
N GLY A 14 2.12 1.51 -3.85
CA GLY A 14 3.57 1.44 -3.98
C GLY A 14 4.12 0.28 -3.16
N THR A 15 5.40 0.35 -2.84
CA THR A 15 6.05 -0.62 -1.95
C THR A 15 6.73 0.11 -0.79
N TYR A 16 6.73 -0.47 0.39
CA TYR A 16 7.47 0.04 1.54
C TYR A 16 8.41 -1.04 2.08
N LEU A 17 9.44 -0.65 2.81
CA LEU A 17 10.35 -1.57 3.48
C LEU A 17 9.80 -1.91 4.86
N CYS A 18 9.55 -3.18 5.17
CA CYS A 18 9.12 -3.57 6.51
C CYS A 18 10.28 -3.36 7.49
N PRO A 19 10.14 -2.56 8.57
CA PRO A 19 11.23 -2.27 9.50
C PRO A 19 11.70 -3.50 10.30
N ASN A 20 10.83 -4.51 10.44
CA ASN A 20 11.13 -5.72 11.19
C ASN A 20 11.87 -6.78 10.36
N THR A 21 11.47 -6.95 9.10
CA THR A 21 12.00 -8.03 8.23
C THR A 21 12.90 -7.52 7.13
N ASN A 22 13.00 -6.20 6.97
CA ASN A 22 13.72 -5.53 5.90
C ASN A 22 13.29 -5.96 4.49
N GLN A 23 12.07 -6.51 4.36
CA GLN A 23 11.51 -6.97 3.10
C GLN A 23 10.65 -5.88 2.46
N THR A 24 10.72 -5.78 1.13
CA THR A 24 9.88 -4.90 0.34
C THR A 24 8.46 -5.45 0.27
N VAL A 25 7.50 -4.71 0.81
CA VAL A 25 6.11 -5.09 0.93
C VAL A 25 5.24 -4.17 0.08
N PRO A 26 4.34 -4.71 -0.77
CA PRO A 26 3.40 -3.88 -1.51
C PRO A 26 2.34 -3.28 -0.58
N LEU A 27 2.21 -1.95 -0.62
CA LEU A 27 1.10 -1.23 -0.01
C LEU A 27 -0.11 -1.33 -0.94
N ARG A 28 -1.13 -2.07 -0.51
CA ARG A 28 -2.41 -2.18 -1.23
C ARG A 28 -3.46 -1.36 -0.49
N ALA A 29 -4.21 -0.55 -1.22
CA ALA A 29 -5.34 0.20 -0.69
C ALA A 29 -6.55 0.06 -1.59
N SER A 30 -7.75 0.25 -1.06
CA SER A 30 -8.99 0.24 -1.85
C SER A 30 -9.17 1.50 -2.71
N GLN A 31 -8.23 2.44 -2.62
CA GLN A 31 -8.25 3.77 -3.24
C GLN A 31 -6.88 4.07 -3.86
N PRO A 32 -6.79 4.93 -4.89
CA PRO A 32 -5.51 5.39 -5.42
C PRO A 32 -4.76 6.27 -4.43
N VAL A 33 -3.43 6.37 -4.59
CA VAL A 33 -2.53 7.10 -3.68
C VAL A 33 -2.92 8.56 -3.44
N GLN A 34 -3.47 9.21 -4.46
CA GLN A 34 -3.87 10.63 -4.44
C GLN A 34 -5.03 10.90 -3.46
N GLU A 35 -5.79 9.87 -3.11
CA GLU A 35 -6.95 9.96 -2.22
C GLU A 35 -6.67 9.35 -0.83
N LEU A 36 -5.44 8.89 -0.58
CA LEU A 36 -5.05 8.36 0.74
C LEU A 36 -4.68 9.49 1.68
N SER A 37 -5.25 9.44 2.88
CA SER A 37 -4.81 10.25 4.01
C SER A 37 -3.59 9.58 4.64
N TRP A 38 -2.50 10.31 4.71
CA TRP A 38 -1.25 9.88 5.33
C TRP A 38 -1.19 10.30 6.80
N PRO A 39 -0.56 9.50 7.69
CA PRO A 39 0.10 8.22 7.43
C PRO A 39 -0.90 7.08 7.16
N VAL A 40 -0.53 6.14 6.29
CA VAL A 40 -1.34 4.95 6.00
C VAL A 40 -1.03 3.88 7.02
N VAL A 41 -2.04 3.44 7.76
CA VAL A 41 -1.91 2.39 8.77
C VAL A 41 -2.13 1.02 8.13
N VAL A 42 -1.08 0.23 8.02
CA VAL A 42 -1.12 -1.19 7.66
C VAL A 42 -1.34 -1.99 8.93
N GLU A 43 -2.58 -2.36 9.22
CA GLU A 43 -2.93 -3.13 10.42
C GLU A 43 -2.21 -4.48 10.52
N ARG A 44 -1.92 -5.11 9.38
CA ARG A 44 -1.21 -6.39 9.32
C ARG A 44 -0.26 -6.43 8.15
N CYS A 45 1.02 -6.22 8.42
CA CYS A 45 2.07 -6.37 7.43
C CYS A 45 2.13 -7.83 6.92
N PRO A 46 2.09 -8.09 5.61
CA PRO A 46 2.22 -9.44 5.07
C PRO A 46 3.59 -10.08 5.31
N ALA A 47 4.64 -9.28 5.60
CA ALA A 47 5.98 -9.83 5.87
C ALA A 47 6.20 -10.21 7.34
N CYS A 48 5.79 -9.36 8.30
CA CYS A 48 6.04 -9.59 9.73
C CYS A 48 4.78 -9.85 10.56
N GLY A 49 3.59 -9.63 10.00
CA GLY A 49 2.30 -9.76 10.68
C GLY A 49 1.95 -8.63 11.64
N GLN A 50 2.81 -7.62 11.82
CA GLN A 50 2.59 -6.51 12.75
C GLN A 50 1.99 -5.28 12.07
N ARG A 51 1.45 -4.38 12.91
CA ARG A 51 0.93 -3.07 12.50
C ARG A 51 2.08 -2.12 12.16
N HIS A 52 1.98 -1.45 11.03
CA HIS A 52 2.93 -0.42 10.60
C HIS A 52 2.20 0.84 10.14
N GLU A 53 2.74 1.99 10.51
CA GLU A 53 2.29 3.29 10.00
C GLU A 53 3.31 3.68 8.94
N ILE A 54 2.85 3.82 7.70
CA ILE A 54 3.69 4.11 6.55
C ILE A 54 3.41 5.54 6.15
N ASP A 55 4.45 6.37 6.11
CA ASP A 55 4.37 7.73 5.59
C ASP A 55 4.62 7.78 4.08
N TYR A 56 4.15 8.85 3.43
CA TYR A 56 4.33 9.01 1.98
C TYR A 56 5.81 8.99 1.58
N GLY A 57 6.69 9.52 2.42
CA GLY A 57 8.14 9.55 2.18
C GLY A 57 8.84 8.19 2.30
N GLU A 58 8.22 7.21 2.95
CA GLU A 58 8.74 5.84 3.07
C GLU A 58 8.27 4.94 1.92
N LEU A 59 7.32 5.43 1.13
CA LEU A 59 6.79 4.73 -0.02
C LEU A 59 7.80 4.80 -1.17
N GLN A 60 8.34 3.65 -1.53
CA GLN A 60 9.08 3.49 -2.77
C GLN A 60 8.08 3.26 -3.90
N HIS A 61 7.97 4.28 -4.75
CA HIS A 61 7.31 4.14 -6.04
C HIS A 61 8.26 3.35 -6.95
N PRO A 62 7.79 2.33 -7.69
CA PRO A 62 8.61 1.78 -8.77
C PRO A 62 9.04 2.95 -9.68
N PRO A 63 10.29 2.96 -10.18
CA PRO A 63 10.73 3.99 -11.11
C PRO A 63 9.71 4.02 -12.25
N VAL A 64 9.06 5.17 -12.42
CA VAL A 64 8.18 5.41 -13.55
C VAL A 64 9.10 5.56 -14.75
N PHE A 65 9.52 4.43 -15.33
CA PHE A 65 10.19 4.41 -16.62
C PHE A 65 9.19 4.95 -17.64
N GLY A 66 9.36 6.20 -18.07
CA GLY A 66 8.54 6.74 -19.17
C GLY A 66 8.32 8.24 -19.23
N TYR A 67 9.34 9.06 -19.01
CA TYR A 67 9.40 10.36 -19.69
C TYR A 67 10.77 10.48 -20.36
N GLU A 68 10.85 9.94 -21.58
CA GLU A 68 11.69 10.54 -22.63
C GLU A 68 10.92 11.73 -23.22
#